data_AF-A0A4T0R6P9-F1
#
_entry.id   AF-A0A4T0R6P9-F1
#
_cell.length_a   1.000
_cell.length_b   1.000
_cell.length_c   1.000
_cell.angle_alpha   90.00
_cell.angle_beta   90.00
_cell.angle_gamma   90.00
#
_symmetry.space_group_name_H-M   'P 1'
#
loop_
_entity.id
_entity.type
_entity.pdbx_description
1 polymer ?
#
loop_
_entity_poly.entity_id
_entity_poly.type
_entity_poly.pdbx_seq_one_letter_code
_entity_poly.pdbx_strand_id
1 'polypeptide(L)'
;MKNIITVILEYAESAEYQSCYCEENIYRLVKKLADAGVQQNNRKHVLLCQQNASSRGDPYPVIWDYHVIALFSLDDGDYVLDLDTRLGRLCRLDEYIQSTFHSSTSKELRAWLHVVDAETFIASFASDRRHMIVDGQYLSPPPSWAPIRGKMSNTEHNLEEFIEGSFQPASRVALDWSGSKTKISL
;
A
#
# COMPACT_ATOMS: atom_id res chain seq x y z
N MET A 1 27.42 -8.71 -3.67
CA MET A 1 26.10 -8.71 -3.01
C MET A 1 25.13 -8.03 -3.97
N LYS A 2 23.93 -8.60 -4.19
CA LYS A 2 22.92 -7.93 -5.04
C LYS A 2 22.50 -6.62 -4.38
N ASN A 3 22.25 -5.58 -5.17
CA ASN A 3 21.69 -4.33 -4.69
C ASN A 3 20.28 -4.58 -4.12
N ILE A 4 19.95 -3.99 -2.97
CA ILE A 4 18.66 -4.15 -2.30
C ILE A 4 17.47 -3.75 -3.17
N ILE A 5 17.63 -2.71 -4.00
CA ILE A 5 16.62 -2.27 -4.97
C ILE A 5 16.34 -3.38 -5.99
N THR A 6 17.39 -4.01 -6.50
CA THR A 6 17.25 -5.15 -7.44
C THR A 6 16.52 -6.31 -6.78
N VAL A 7 16.84 -6.63 -5.52
CA VAL A 7 16.13 -7.68 -4.77
C VAL A 7 14.65 -7.34 -4.61
N ILE A 8 14.32 -6.10 -4.20
CA ILE A 8 12.93 -5.66 -4.05
C ILE A 8 12.16 -5.79 -5.38
N LEU A 9 12.76 -5.35 -6.49
CA LEU A 9 12.16 -5.45 -7.82
C LEU A 9 11.95 -6.91 -8.27
N GLU A 10 12.92 -7.80 -8.08
CA GLU A 10 12.77 -9.23 -8.41
C GLU A 10 11.58 -9.87 -7.68
N TYR A 11 11.36 -9.51 -6.41
CA TYR A 11 10.19 -9.96 -5.64
C TYR A 11 8.88 -9.31 -6.14
N ALA A 12 8.92 -8.05 -6.57
CA ALA A 12 7.76 -7.35 -7.11
C ALA A 12 7.32 -7.93 -8.47
N GLU A 13 8.27 -8.29 -9.33
CA GLU A 13 8.02 -8.89 -10.65
C GLU A 13 7.45 -10.30 -10.56
N SER A 14 7.86 -11.05 -9.54
CA SER A 14 7.39 -12.43 -9.28
C SER A 14 6.27 -12.50 -8.25
N ALA A 15 5.72 -11.35 -7.83
CA ALA A 15 4.65 -11.29 -6.87
C ALA A 15 3.38 -11.95 -7.43
N GLU A 16 2.74 -12.79 -6.61
CA GLU A 16 1.35 -13.17 -6.86
C GLU A 16 0.50 -11.91 -6.73
N TYR A 17 -0.47 -11.73 -7.63
CA TYR A 17 -1.26 -10.51 -7.74
C TYR A 17 -2.72 -10.83 -8.05
N GLN A 18 -3.62 -10.13 -7.37
CA GLN A 18 -5.05 -10.14 -7.64
C GLN A 18 -5.55 -8.70 -7.72
N SER A 19 -6.21 -8.35 -8.83
CA SER A 19 -6.75 -7.00 -9.01
C SER A 19 -7.88 -6.71 -8.00
N CYS A 20 -7.90 -5.50 -7.45
CA CYS A 20 -8.79 -5.04 -6.38
C CYS A 20 -8.53 -5.64 -4.98
N TYR A 21 -7.37 -6.27 -4.76
CA TYR A 21 -6.96 -6.81 -3.45
C TYR A 21 -5.55 -6.30 -3.10
N CYS A 22 -5.33 -4.99 -3.24
CA CYS A 22 -4.02 -4.36 -3.04
C CYS A 22 -3.47 -4.60 -1.62
N GLU A 23 -4.33 -4.65 -0.62
CA GLU A 23 -4.01 -4.98 0.77
C GLU A 23 -3.39 -6.38 0.90
N GLU A 24 -3.95 -7.38 0.19
CA GLU A 24 -3.42 -8.74 0.20
C GLU A 24 -2.15 -8.86 -0.65
N ASN A 25 -2.10 -8.18 -1.80
CA ASN A 25 -0.94 -8.17 -2.68
C ASN A 25 0.29 -7.61 -1.94
N ILE A 26 0.13 -6.45 -1.29
CA ILE A 26 1.19 -5.85 -0.49
C ILE A 26 1.54 -6.71 0.72
N TYR A 27 0.56 -7.23 1.47
CA TYR A 27 0.82 -8.13 2.60
C TYR A 27 1.74 -9.28 2.22
N ARG A 28 1.39 -10.01 1.14
CA ARG A 28 2.17 -11.17 0.70
C ARG A 28 3.57 -10.77 0.26
N LEU A 29 3.70 -9.67 -0.46
CA LEU A 29 4.99 -9.19 -0.93
C LEU A 29 5.90 -8.77 0.23
N VAL A 30 5.43 -7.91 1.14
CA VAL A 30 6.24 -7.46 2.28
C VAL A 30 6.56 -8.59 3.23
N LYS A 31 5.68 -9.59 3.35
CA LYS A 31 5.93 -10.83 4.09
C LYS A 31 7.03 -11.67 3.43
N LYS A 32 6.98 -11.91 2.12
CA LYS A 32 8.03 -12.64 1.40
C LYS A 32 9.39 -11.96 1.53
N LEU A 33 9.42 -10.63 1.39
CA LEU A 33 10.61 -9.82 1.64
C LEU A 33 11.07 -9.92 3.11
N ALA A 34 10.15 -10.03 4.07
CA ALA A 34 10.46 -10.24 5.48
C ALA A 34 11.18 -11.56 5.73
N ASP A 35 10.58 -12.64 5.24
CA ASP A 35 11.10 -13.99 5.40
C ASP A 35 12.47 -14.14 4.70
N ALA A 36 12.73 -13.33 3.67
CA ALA A 36 14.03 -13.23 2.97
C ALA A 36 15.07 -12.33 3.66
N GLY A 37 14.75 -11.70 4.80
CA GLY A 37 15.67 -10.86 5.57
C GLY A 37 15.80 -9.41 5.09
N VAL A 38 14.99 -8.95 4.13
CA VAL A 38 15.02 -7.57 3.61
C VAL A 38 14.53 -6.53 4.65
N GLN A 39 13.91 -6.96 5.76
CA GLN A 39 13.41 -6.06 6.82
C GLN A 39 14.52 -5.50 7.73
N GLN A 40 15.66 -6.18 7.87
CA GLN A 40 16.52 -5.97 9.04
C GLN A 40 17.31 -4.66 9.07
N ASN A 41 17.24 -3.81 8.03
CA ASN A 41 17.94 -2.52 8.00
C ASN A 41 17.03 -1.31 7.78
N ASN A 42 15.73 -1.48 7.51
CA ASN A 42 14.92 -0.43 6.90
C ASN A 42 13.52 -0.33 7.53
N ARG A 43 13.09 0.89 7.85
CA ARG A 43 11.69 1.15 8.23
C ARG A 43 10.81 0.89 7.01
N LYS A 44 9.79 0.05 7.18
CA LYS A 44 8.84 -0.26 6.13
C LYS A 44 7.49 0.26 6.54
N HIS A 45 6.86 1.03 5.68
CA HIS A 45 5.54 1.54 5.96
C HIS A 45 4.55 1.08 4.90
N VAL A 46 3.38 0.66 5.34
CA VAL A 46 2.23 0.47 4.44
C VAL A 46 1.54 1.81 4.34
N LEU A 47 1.30 2.26 3.11
CA LEU A 47 0.63 3.53 2.81
C LEU A 47 -0.73 3.22 2.20
N LEU A 48 -1.79 3.70 2.83
CA LEU A 48 -3.15 3.61 2.28
C LEU A 48 -3.55 4.96 1.68
N CYS A 49 -4.02 4.98 0.43
CA CYS A 49 -4.50 6.20 -0.27
C CYS A 49 -6.00 6.08 -0.59
N GLN A 50 -6.83 7.00 -0.11
CA GLN A 50 -8.27 7.09 -0.42
C GLN A 50 -8.55 8.13 -1.52
N GLN A 51 -9.35 7.81 -2.54
CA GLN A 51 -9.98 8.74 -3.48
C GLN A 51 -11.36 8.16 -4.00
N ASN A 52 -12.40 8.91 -4.38
CA ASN A 52 -13.68 8.34 -4.95
C ASN A 52 -13.79 8.01 -6.47
N ALA A 53 -13.95 6.73 -6.89
CA ALA A 53 -13.97 6.17 -8.28
C ALA A 53 -14.29 7.05 -9.53
N SER A 54 -13.39 7.01 -10.56
CA SER A 54 -13.69 7.32 -11.98
C SER A 54 -13.31 6.15 -12.88
N SER A 55 -14.20 5.85 -13.84
CA SER A 55 -14.07 4.78 -14.82
C SER A 55 -13.41 5.23 -16.13
N ARG A 56 -12.77 6.40 -16.15
CA ARG A 56 -12.22 6.99 -17.38
C ARG A 56 -10.71 6.73 -17.47
N GLY A 57 -10.23 6.37 -18.66
CA GLY A 57 -8.80 6.22 -18.95
C GLY A 57 -8.06 7.56 -18.90
N ASP A 58 -6.75 7.54 -19.16
CA ASP A 58 -5.89 8.74 -19.24
C ASP A 58 -6.57 9.88 -20.02
N PRO A 59 -6.65 11.14 -19.52
CA PRO A 59 -5.96 11.73 -18.36
C PRO A 59 -6.78 11.78 -17.07
N TYR A 60 -7.82 10.96 -16.97
CA TYR A 60 -8.69 10.99 -15.81
C TYR A 60 -8.09 10.16 -14.67
N PRO A 61 -8.07 10.67 -13.43
CA PRO A 61 -7.55 9.92 -12.30
C PRO A 61 -8.41 8.66 -12.12
N VAL A 62 -7.76 7.52 -11.91
CA VAL A 62 -8.43 6.38 -11.28
C VAL A 62 -8.64 6.77 -9.85
N ILE A 63 -9.82 6.51 -9.35
CA ILE A 63 -10.17 6.97 -8.05
C ILE A 63 -10.54 5.71 -7.21
N TRP A 64 -9.93 5.52 -6.04
CA TRP A 64 -9.93 4.26 -5.28
C TRP A 64 -10.49 4.44 -3.87
N ASP A 65 -11.53 3.70 -3.50
CA ASP A 65 -12.04 3.69 -2.11
C ASP A 65 -10.90 3.56 -1.08
N TYR A 66 -9.89 2.74 -1.35
CA TYR A 66 -8.55 2.82 -0.78
C TYR A 66 -7.54 2.14 -1.71
N HIS A 67 -6.25 2.42 -1.52
CA HIS A 67 -5.16 1.76 -2.23
C HIS A 67 -3.99 1.51 -1.30
N VAL A 68 -3.41 0.32 -1.30
CA VAL A 68 -2.32 -0.08 -0.41
C VAL A 68 -1.02 -0.20 -1.20
N ILE A 69 0.02 0.50 -0.75
CA ILE A 69 1.38 0.47 -1.31
C ILE A 69 2.41 0.23 -0.19
N ALA A 70 3.60 -0.23 -0.55
CA ALA A 70 4.70 -0.40 0.40
C ALA A 70 5.73 0.72 0.27
N LEU A 71 6.25 1.21 1.39
CA LEU A 71 7.30 2.20 1.47
C LEU A 71 8.56 1.57 2.07
N PHE A 72 9.71 1.88 1.47
CA PHE A 72 11.03 1.42 1.90
C PHE A 72 11.93 2.63 2.12
N SER A 73 12.43 2.81 3.35
CA SER A 73 13.54 3.74 3.60
C SER A 73 14.87 3.04 3.40
N LEU A 74 15.62 3.41 2.36
CA LEU A 74 16.95 2.88 2.03
C LEU A 74 18.03 3.95 2.27
N ASP A 75 19.31 3.57 2.20
CA ASP A 75 20.45 4.48 2.44
C ASP A 75 20.46 5.72 1.53
N ASP A 76 19.92 5.60 0.30
CA ASP A 76 19.91 6.65 -0.73
C ASP A 76 18.54 7.33 -0.90
N GLY A 77 17.56 6.98 -0.05
CA GLY A 77 16.28 7.65 0.04
C GLY A 77 15.09 6.70 0.25
N ASP A 78 13.91 7.30 0.19
CA ASP A 78 12.65 6.58 0.36
C ASP A 78 12.07 6.17 -1.01
N TYR A 79 11.57 4.94 -1.07
CA TYR A 79 11.01 4.34 -2.28
C TYR A 79 9.60 3.81 -2.02
N VAL A 80 8.73 4.02 -3.00
CA VAL A 80 7.38 3.44 -3.03
C VAL A 80 7.38 2.25 -3.97
N LEU A 81 6.84 1.13 -3.49
CA LEU A 81 6.48 -0.01 -4.29
C LEU A 81 4.96 -0.07 -4.42
N ASP A 82 4.49 0.07 -5.65
CA ASP A 82 3.09 -0.05 -6.01
C ASP A 82 2.98 -1.07 -7.15
N LEU A 83 2.14 -2.09 -6.97
CA LEU A 83 1.94 -3.13 -7.98
C LEU A 83 0.96 -2.70 -9.08
N ASP A 84 0.24 -1.60 -8.88
CA ASP A 84 -0.80 -1.06 -9.76
C ASP A 84 -0.37 0.24 -10.48
N THR A 85 0.80 0.79 -10.14
CA THR A 85 1.30 2.04 -10.75
C THR A 85 1.80 1.85 -12.19
N ARG A 86 1.81 2.95 -12.94
CA ARG A 86 2.42 3.06 -14.28
C ARG A 86 3.86 3.59 -14.24
N LEU A 87 4.36 4.00 -13.08
CA LEU A 87 5.70 4.60 -12.88
C LEU A 87 6.84 3.57 -12.77
N GLY A 88 6.57 2.30 -13.12
CA GLY A 88 7.41 1.18 -12.73
C GLY A 88 7.11 0.76 -11.28
N ARG A 89 7.20 -0.54 -10.98
CA ARG A 89 6.74 -1.13 -9.71
C ARG A 89 7.41 -0.53 -8.47
N LEU A 90 8.60 0.05 -8.60
CA LEU A 90 9.35 0.71 -7.55
C LEU A 90 9.91 2.03 -8.08
N CYS A 91 9.61 3.14 -7.41
CA CYS A 91 10.15 4.46 -7.75
C CYS A 91 10.44 5.26 -6.48
N ARG A 92 11.14 6.38 -6.61
CA ARG A 92 11.40 7.25 -5.45
C ARG A 92 10.10 7.85 -4.93
N LEU A 93 10.01 8.07 -3.62
CA LEU A 93 8.82 8.61 -2.97
C LEU A 93 8.45 9.99 -3.52
N ASP A 94 9.42 10.88 -3.74
CA ASP A 94 9.19 12.21 -4.29
C ASP A 94 8.60 12.16 -5.71
N GLU A 95 9.13 11.29 -6.56
CA GLU A 95 8.61 11.03 -7.91
C GLU A 95 7.20 10.43 -7.86
N TYR A 96 6.95 9.46 -6.98
CA TYR A 96 5.64 8.85 -6.82
C TYR A 96 4.60 9.89 -6.40
N ILE A 97 4.92 10.72 -5.41
CA ILE A 97 4.01 11.75 -4.90
C ILE A 97 3.68 12.77 -6.00
N GLN A 98 4.69 13.28 -6.69
CA GLN A 98 4.50 14.28 -7.75
C GLN A 98 3.71 13.76 -8.95
N SER A 99 3.89 12.48 -9.29
CA SER A 99 3.27 11.87 -10.47
C SER A 99 1.88 11.30 -10.18
N THR A 100 1.61 10.89 -8.93
CA THR A 100 0.32 10.29 -8.53
C THR A 100 -0.67 11.34 -8.07
N PHE A 101 -0.20 12.41 -7.43
CA PHE A 101 -1.07 13.36 -6.78
C PHE A 101 -0.82 14.78 -7.23
N HIS A 102 -1.89 15.39 -7.73
CA HIS A 102 -1.83 16.71 -8.31
C HIS A 102 -2.27 17.79 -7.31
N SER A 103 -1.57 18.92 -7.29
CA SER A 103 -1.90 20.06 -6.41
C SER A 103 -3.27 20.67 -6.70
N SER A 104 -3.80 20.46 -7.91
CA SER A 104 -5.15 20.89 -8.31
C SER A 104 -6.27 19.96 -7.84
N THR A 105 -5.97 18.83 -7.19
CA THR A 105 -7.00 17.94 -6.64
C THR A 105 -7.78 18.67 -5.55
N SER A 106 -9.12 18.65 -5.67
CA SER A 106 -10.01 19.31 -4.71
C SER A 106 -9.80 18.75 -3.31
N LYS A 107 -10.01 19.58 -2.27
CA LYS A 107 -9.67 19.20 -0.89
C LYS A 107 -10.39 17.93 -0.43
N GLU A 108 -11.59 17.71 -0.92
CA GLU A 108 -12.48 16.59 -0.62
C GLU A 108 -11.98 15.28 -1.25
N LEU A 109 -11.13 15.36 -2.29
CA LEU A 109 -10.55 14.22 -3.01
C LEU A 109 -9.07 14.01 -2.68
N ARG A 110 -8.52 14.77 -1.72
CA ARG A 110 -7.13 14.59 -1.29
C ARG A 110 -7.00 13.34 -0.43
N ALA A 111 -6.05 12.49 -0.80
CA ALA A 111 -5.73 11.30 -0.03
C ALA A 111 -5.08 11.67 1.32
N TRP A 112 -5.42 10.90 2.35
CA TRP A 112 -4.63 10.77 3.57
C TRP A 112 -3.71 9.58 3.43
N LEU A 113 -2.52 9.65 4.02
CA LEU A 113 -1.63 8.50 4.15
C LEU A 113 -1.66 7.99 5.57
N HIS A 114 -2.10 6.74 5.73
CA HIS A 114 -1.93 5.99 6.97
C HIS A 114 -0.73 5.09 6.83
N VAL A 115 0.19 5.21 7.78
CA VAL A 115 1.53 4.63 7.78
C VAL A 115 1.57 3.61 8.92
N VAL A 116 1.74 2.33 8.58
CA VAL A 116 1.92 1.25 9.58
C VAL A 116 3.21 0.49 9.30
N ASP A 117 3.99 0.20 10.34
CA ASP A 117 5.20 -0.60 10.23
C ASP A 117 4.89 -1.97 9.61
N ALA A 118 5.70 -2.43 8.65
CA ALA A 118 5.40 -3.68 7.93
C ALA A 118 5.39 -4.90 8.85
N GLU A 119 6.22 -4.96 9.89
CA GLU A 119 6.16 -6.06 10.86
C GLU A 119 4.81 -6.09 11.59
N THR A 120 4.33 -4.92 12.03
CA THR A 120 3.03 -4.75 12.66
C THR A 120 1.90 -5.11 11.69
N PHE A 121 1.98 -4.67 10.43
CA PHE A 121 1.02 -5.04 9.40
C PHE A 121 0.99 -6.55 9.18
N ILE A 122 2.14 -7.20 8.98
CA ILE A 122 2.24 -8.65 8.78
C ILE A 122 1.67 -9.42 9.98
N ALA A 123 1.96 -8.95 11.20
CA ALA A 123 1.56 -9.62 12.42
C ALA A 123 0.07 -9.47 12.74
N SER A 124 -0.54 -8.32 12.44
CA SER A 124 -1.86 -7.95 12.96
C SER A 124 -2.96 -7.82 11.90
N PHE A 125 -2.61 -7.67 10.61
CA PHE A 125 -3.60 -7.55 9.54
C PHE A 125 -4.41 -8.85 9.37
N ALA A 126 -5.71 -8.70 9.18
CA ALA A 126 -6.62 -9.79 8.85
C ALA A 126 -7.70 -9.34 7.85
N SER A 127 -7.95 -10.17 6.85
CA SER A 127 -9.02 -9.98 5.88
C SER A 127 -9.60 -11.33 5.48
N ASP A 128 -10.88 -11.52 5.82
CA ASP A 128 -11.73 -12.60 5.28
C ASP A 128 -12.43 -12.22 3.96
N ARG A 129 -12.07 -11.05 3.38
CA ARG A 129 -12.59 -10.53 2.09
C ARG A 129 -14.06 -10.14 2.09
N ARG A 130 -14.72 -10.06 3.25
CA ARG A 130 -16.15 -9.71 3.32
C ARG A 130 -16.49 -8.36 2.65
N HIS A 131 -15.56 -7.40 2.65
CA HIS A 131 -15.75 -6.09 2.02
C HIS A 131 -15.90 -6.18 0.48
N MET A 132 -15.44 -7.27 -0.15
CA MET A 132 -15.57 -7.51 -1.59
C MET A 132 -16.83 -8.28 -1.96
N ILE A 133 -17.72 -8.60 -1.00
CA ILE A 133 -18.94 -9.38 -1.25
C ILE A 133 -20.15 -8.47 -1.13
N VAL A 134 -20.94 -8.36 -2.20
CA VAL A 134 -22.21 -7.64 -2.25
C VAL A 134 -23.28 -8.59 -2.77
N ASP A 135 -24.39 -8.71 -2.04
CA ASP A 135 -25.50 -9.62 -2.35
C ASP A 135 -25.06 -11.09 -2.59
N GLY A 136 -24.04 -11.53 -1.85
CA GLY A 136 -23.47 -12.88 -1.96
C GLY A 136 -22.59 -13.11 -3.18
N GLN A 137 -22.28 -12.07 -3.96
CA GLN A 137 -21.38 -12.11 -5.11
C GLN A 137 -20.14 -11.27 -4.88
N TYR A 138 -19.00 -11.72 -5.40
CA TYR A 138 -17.77 -10.96 -5.35
C TYR A 138 -17.79 -9.82 -6.37
N LEU A 139 -17.38 -8.62 -5.94
CA LEU A 139 -17.21 -7.44 -6.81
C LEU A 139 -16.06 -7.62 -7.82
N SER A 140 -15.04 -8.38 -7.45
CA SER A 140 -13.90 -8.79 -8.29
C SER A 140 -13.53 -10.24 -7.95
N PRO A 141 -13.04 -11.08 -8.88
CA PRO A 141 -12.63 -12.44 -8.56
C PRO A 141 -11.68 -12.48 -7.35
N PRO A 142 -11.96 -13.31 -6.32
CA PRO A 142 -11.12 -13.35 -5.14
C PRO A 142 -9.76 -13.99 -5.45
N PRO A 143 -8.72 -13.67 -4.67
CA PRO A 143 -7.43 -14.32 -4.82
C PRO A 143 -7.51 -15.83 -4.60
N SER A 144 -6.65 -16.58 -5.30
CA SER A 144 -6.57 -18.05 -5.21
C SER A 144 -5.94 -18.55 -3.90
N TRP A 145 -5.21 -17.69 -3.18
CA TRP A 145 -4.67 -18.02 -1.87
C TRP A 145 -5.73 -17.89 -0.76
N ALA A 146 -5.47 -18.54 0.38
CA ALA A 146 -6.35 -18.48 1.54
C ALA A 146 -6.46 -17.04 2.10
N PRO A 147 -7.60 -16.67 2.72
CA PRO A 147 -7.74 -15.42 3.44
C PRO A 147 -6.61 -15.18 4.45
N ILE A 148 -6.30 -13.90 4.67
CA ILE A 148 -5.12 -13.52 5.46
C ILE A 148 -5.52 -13.31 6.90
N ARG A 149 -4.75 -13.90 7.82
CA ARG A 149 -4.82 -13.60 9.24
C ARG A 149 -3.41 -13.63 9.83
N GLY A 150 -2.92 -12.46 10.21
CA GLY A 150 -1.64 -12.31 10.91
C GLY A 150 -1.64 -13.04 12.25
N LYS A 151 -0.46 -13.53 12.67
CA LYS A 151 -0.31 -14.37 13.87
C LYS A 151 -0.77 -13.71 15.17
N MET A 152 -0.73 -12.38 15.24
CA MET A 152 -1.15 -11.59 16.39
C MET A 152 -2.59 -11.07 16.26
N SER A 153 -3.25 -11.31 15.14
CA SER A 153 -4.63 -10.83 14.95
C SER A 153 -5.64 -11.67 15.73
N ASN A 154 -6.42 -11.01 16.57
CA ASN A 154 -7.51 -11.60 17.35
C ASN A 154 -8.86 -11.64 16.60
N THR A 155 -8.90 -11.14 15.36
CA THR A 155 -10.08 -11.09 14.49
C THR A 155 -9.81 -11.77 13.14
N GLU A 156 -10.87 -12.05 12.40
CA GLU A 156 -10.81 -12.52 11.00
C GLU A 156 -10.81 -11.37 10.00
N HIS A 157 -11.20 -10.17 10.45
CA HIS A 157 -11.28 -8.97 9.63
C HIS A 157 -10.99 -7.72 10.44
N ASN A 158 -10.07 -6.87 9.96
CA ASN A 158 -9.81 -5.54 10.51
C ASN A 158 -9.34 -4.52 9.46
N LEU A 159 -9.62 -4.77 8.17
CA LEU A 159 -9.16 -3.90 7.08
C LEU A 159 -9.63 -2.43 7.29
N GLU A 160 -10.84 -2.23 7.78
CA GLU A 160 -11.40 -0.90 8.03
C GLU A 160 -10.55 -0.10 9.02
N GLU A 161 -9.95 -0.75 10.02
CA GLU A 161 -9.07 -0.08 10.99
C GLU A 161 -7.80 0.49 10.32
N PHE A 162 -7.27 -0.19 9.30
CA PHE A 162 -6.14 0.28 8.52
C PHE A 162 -6.55 1.40 7.55
N ILE A 163 -7.72 1.27 6.90
CA ILE A 163 -8.25 2.28 5.98
C ILE A 163 -8.55 3.59 6.73
N GLU A 164 -9.19 3.51 7.89
CA GLU A 164 -9.57 4.67 8.69
C GLU A 164 -8.40 5.26 9.50
N GLY A 165 -7.30 4.51 9.63
CA GLY A 165 -6.14 4.91 10.43
C GLY A 165 -6.39 4.82 11.93
N SER A 166 -7.40 4.05 12.34
CA SER A 166 -7.75 3.77 13.73
C SER A 166 -6.94 2.61 14.32
N PHE A 167 -6.31 1.77 13.47
CA PHE A 167 -5.36 0.75 13.90
C PHE A 167 -4.14 1.38 14.60
N GLN A 168 -3.66 0.80 15.70
CA GLN A 168 -2.52 1.30 16.46
C GLN A 168 -1.49 0.19 16.74
N PRO A 169 -0.18 0.49 16.70
CA PRO A 169 0.43 1.80 16.41
C PRO A 169 0.40 2.14 14.91
N ALA A 170 -0.02 3.36 14.58
CA ALA A 170 0.03 3.91 13.23
C ALA A 170 0.38 5.41 13.26
N SER A 171 1.09 5.87 12.24
CA SER A 171 1.32 7.30 12.00
C SER A 171 0.37 7.78 10.90
N ARG A 172 -0.27 8.93 11.10
CA ARG A 172 -1.07 9.59 10.05
C ARG A 172 -0.28 10.76 9.49
N VAL A 173 -0.01 10.73 8.19
CA VAL A 173 0.72 11.79 7.51
C VAL A 173 -0.22 12.51 6.55
N ALA A 174 -0.36 13.82 6.76
CA ALA A 174 -0.94 14.71 5.78
C ALA A 174 0.11 14.95 4.69
N LEU A 175 -0.21 14.67 3.44
CA LEU A 175 0.65 15.10 2.35
C LEU A 175 0.49 16.62 2.19
N ASP A 176 1.60 17.36 2.36
CA ASP A 176 1.67 18.77 1.97
C ASP A 176 1.80 18.82 0.45
N TRP A 177 0.67 19.04 -0.22
CA TRP A 177 0.52 19.08 -1.68
C TRP A 177 1.00 20.39 -2.32
N SER A 178 1.66 21.28 -1.57
CA SER A 178 2.15 22.58 -2.06
C SER A 178 3.33 22.49 -3.06
N GLY A 179 3.73 21.28 -3.46
CA GLY A 179 4.86 21.05 -4.37
C GLY A 179 6.23 21.34 -3.76
N SER A 180 6.27 21.75 -2.48
CA SER A 180 7.50 22.07 -1.76
C SER A 180 7.81 20.95 -0.78
N LYS A 181 8.65 19.99 -1.20
CA LYS A 181 9.24 18.92 -0.38
C LYS A 181 8.27 18.36 0.68
N THR A 182 7.35 17.50 0.26
CA THR A 182 6.55 16.71 1.22
C THR A 182 7.49 15.77 1.96
N LYS A 183 8.01 16.22 3.10
CA LYS A 183 8.80 15.36 3.98
C LYS A 183 7.79 14.52 4.75
N ILE A 184 7.62 13.26 4.36
CA ILE A 184 6.98 12.28 5.22
C ILE A 184 7.98 12.05 6.37
N SER A 185 7.83 12.82 7.45
CA SER A 185 8.64 12.60 8.65
C SER A 185 8.10 11.36 9.36
N LEU A 186 8.77 10.24 9.15
CA LEU A 186 8.52 8.94 9.79
C LEU A 186 9.31 8.80 11.08
#